data_AF-A0A2K3KXI8-F1
#
_entry.id   AF-A0A2K3KXI8-F1
#
_cell.length_a   1.000
_cell.length_b   1.000
_cell.length_c   1.000
_cell.angle_alpha   90.00
_cell.angle_beta   90.00
_cell.angle_gamma   90.00
#
_symmetry.space_group_name_H-M   'P 1'
#
loop_
_entity.id
_entity.type
_entity.pdbx_description
1 polymer ?
#
loop_
_entity_poly.entity_id
_entity_poly.type
_entity_poly.pdbx_seq_one_letter_code
_entity_poly.pdbx_strand_id
1 'polypeptide(L)'
;MTNIRLDLLDIIEGGVQSKYCALAQYTNLVGVTIGFTITGSISMVAIKKANCFHKYGHEADCSTSSYQFMAIFGISQIVLSQIPNFHKLSWLSIIAAIMSFGYASIGIGLSIAKII
;
A
#
# COMPACT_ATOMS: atom_id res chain seq x y z
N MET A 1 -6.70 -11.27 17.96
CA MET A 1 -7.47 -10.43 18.90
C MET A 1 -6.93 -10.45 20.33
N THR A 2 -5.88 -11.22 20.65
CA THR A 2 -5.29 -11.35 22.00
C THR A 2 -4.13 -10.40 22.31
N ASN A 3 -3.48 -9.75 21.32
CA ASN A 3 -2.32 -8.88 21.55
C ASN A 3 -2.68 -7.44 21.98
N ILE A 4 -3.85 -6.92 21.57
CA ILE A 4 -4.26 -5.53 21.87
C ILE A 4 -4.32 -5.19 23.36
N ARG A 5 -4.59 -6.17 24.22
CA ARG A 5 -4.68 -5.93 25.67
C ARG A 5 -3.30 -5.74 26.32
N LEU A 6 -2.25 -6.37 25.81
CA LEU A 6 -0.87 -6.16 26.27
C LEU A 6 -0.32 -4.81 25.78
N ASP A 7 -0.51 -4.49 24.50
CA ASP A 7 -0.09 -3.20 23.93
C ASP A 7 -0.72 -2.01 24.68
N LEU A 8 -1.99 -2.13 25.09
CA LEU A 8 -2.66 -1.08 25.85
C LEU A 8 -2.04 -0.87 27.24
N LEU A 9 -1.67 -1.95 27.93
CA LEU A 9 -1.05 -1.87 29.26
C LEU A 9 0.33 -1.21 29.18
N ASP A 10 1.15 -1.57 28.19
CA ASP A 10 2.44 -0.92 27.93
C ASP A 10 2.30 0.58 27.57
N ILE A 11 1.21 0.99 26.93
CA ILE A 11 0.93 2.41 26.62
C ILE A 11 0.46 3.18 27.87
N ILE A 12 -0.22 2.53 28.82
CA ILE A 12 -0.73 3.15 30.04
C ILE A 12 0.37 3.24 31.12
N GLU A 13 1.22 2.22 31.26
CA GLU A 13 2.39 2.22 32.14
C GLU A 13 3.62 2.90 31.53
N GLY A 14 3.66 3.07 30.20
CA GLY A 14 4.74 3.74 29.48
C GLY A 14 4.74 5.26 29.64
N GLY A 15 5.94 5.85 29.67
CA GLY A 15 6.12 7.30 29.73
C GLY A 15 5.51 8.06 28.54
N VAL A 16 5.36 9.38 28.69
CA VAL A 16 4.74 10.29 27.70
C VAL A 16 5.29 10.11 26.27
N GLN A 17 6.57 9.76 26.13
CA GLN A 17 7.21 9.50 24.84
C GLN A 17 6.63 8.28 24.09
N SER A 18 6.32 7.19 24.79
CA SER A 18 5.76 5.98 24.18
C SER A 18 4.38 6.23 23.59
N LYS A 19 3.57 7.08 24.22
CA LYS A 19 2.26 7.50 23.72
C LYS A 19 2.36 8.27 22.40
N TYR A 20 3.30 9.20 22.28
CA TYR A 20 3.51 9.94 21.03
C TYR A 20 4.02 9.04 19.91
N CYS A 21 4.91 8.10 20.22
CA CYS A 21 5.40 7.12 19.24
C CYS A 21 4.28 6.19 18.74
N ALA A 22 3.44 5.69 19.64
CA ALA A 22 2.28 4.87 19.29
C ALA A 22 1.28 5.65 18.41
N LEU A 23 1.00 6.92 18.75
CA LEU A 23 0.14 7.79 17.96
C LEU A 23 0.69 8.02 16.54
N ALA A 24 1.99 8.30 16.42
CA ALA A 24 2.66 8.50 15.14
C ALA A 24 2.64 7.23 14.28
N GLN A 25 2.93 6.07 14.87
CA GLN A 25 2.88 4.79 14.17
C GLN A 25 1.47 4.45 13.68
N TYR A 26 0.45 4.67 14.52
CA TYR A 26 -0.94 4.42 14.15
C TYR A 26 -1.39 5.33 13.01
N THR A 27 -1.04 6.62 13.08
CA THR A 27 -1.36 7.59 12.03
C THR A 27 -0.69 7.23 10.70
N ASN A 28 0.60 6.86 10.74
CA ASN A 28 1.32 6.42 9.55
C ASN A 28 0.70 5.16 8.95
N LEU A 29 0.36 4.17 9.76
CA LEU A 29 -0.28 2.93 9.29
C LEU A 29 -1.60 3.23 8.58
N VAL A 30 -2.48 4.03 9.20
CA VAL A 30 -3.78 4.40 8.60
C VAL A 30 -3.58 5.18 7.29
N GLY A 31 -2.67 6.15 7.28
CA GLY A 31 -2.36 6.95 6.08
C GLY A 31 -1.83 6.10 4.94
N VAL A 32 -0.88 5.21 5.23
CA VAL A 32 -0.30 4.27 4.27
C VAL A 32 -1.37 3.34 3.70
N THR A 33 -2.24 2.75 4.54
CA THR A 33 -3.31 1.87 4.09
C THR A 33 -4.29 2.57 3.13
N ILE A 34 -4.73 3.79 3.47
CA ILE A 34 -5.62 4.58 2.61
C ILE A 34 -4.91 4.94 1.29
N GLY A 35 -3.67 5.41 1.38
CA GLY A 35 -2.86 5.82 0.23
C GLY A 35 -2.62 4.67 -0.76
N PHE A 36 -2.25 3.49 -0.27
CA PHE A 36 -2.07 2.30 -1.11
C PHE A 36 -3.37 1.83 -1.76
N THR A 37 -4.49 1.91 -1.04
CA THR A 37 -5.81 1.55 -1.60
C THR A 37 -6.18 2.43 -2.78
N ILE A 38 -6.05 3.75 -2.62
CA ILE A 38 -6.40 4.73 -3.66
C ILE A 38 -5.44 4.59 -4.85
N THR A 39 -4.12 4.61 -4.59
CA THR A 39 -3.09 4.51 -5.62
C THR A 39 -3.23 3.22 -6.41
N GLY A 40 -3.40 2.08 -5.73
CA GLY A 40 -3.59 0.78 -6.37
C GLY A 40 -4.83 0.74 -7.26
N SER A 41 -5.93 1.33 -6.79
CA SER A 41 -7.18 1.39 -7.56
C SER A 41 -7.04 2.25 -8.82
N ILE A 42 -6.40 3.41 -8.73
CA ILE A 42 -6.14 4.28 -9.89
C ILE A 42 -5.25 3.58 -10.92
N SER A 43 -4.18 2.91 -10.48
CA SER A 43 -3.28 2.16 -11.37
C SER A 43 -4.02 1.04 -12.12
N MET A 44 -4.89 0.29 -11.45
CA MET A 44 -5.69 -0.76 -12.09
C MET A 44 -6.70 -0.21 -13.11
N VAL A 45 -7.34 0.92 -12.79
CA VAL A 45 -8.22 1.62 -13.74
C VAL A 45 -7.45 2.06 -14.98
N ALA A 46 -6.24 2.62 -14.79
CA ALA A 46 -5.38 3.03 -15.89
C ALA A 46 -4.95 1.84 -16.76
N ILE A 47 -4.55 0.71 -16.17
CA ILE A 47 -4.20 -0.52 -16.90
C ILE A 47 -5.40 -1.05 -17.70
N LYS A 48 -6.59 -1.09 -17.08
CA LYS A 48 -7.79 -1.58 -17.77
C LYS A 48 -8.18 -0.67 -18.94
N LYS A 49 -8.08 0.65 -18.76
CA LYS A 49 -8.27 1.62 -19.85
C LYS A 49 -7.23 1.44 -20.95
N ALA A 50 -5.95 1.31 -20.60
CA ALA A 50 -4.87 1.08 -21.57
C ALA A 50 -5.10 -0.19 -22.40
N ASN A 51 -5.47 -1.30 -21.74
CA ASN A 51 -5.81 -2.56 -22.43
C ASN A 51 -7.05 -2.41 -23.33
N CYS A 52 -8.04 -1.63 -22.89
CA CYS A 52 -9.23 -1.34 -23.69
C CYS A 52 -8.89 -0.54 -24.94
N PHE A 53 -8.11 0.54 -24.82
CA PHE A 53 -7.63 1.32 -25.97
C PHE A 53 -6.71 0.53 -26.90
N HIS A 54 -5.90 -0.38 -26.35
CA HIS A 54 -5.04 -1.26 -27.16
C HIS A 54 -5.87 -2.25 -28.00
N LYS A 55 -7.00 -2.74 -27.45
CA LYS A 55 -7.83 -3.75 -28.13
C LYS A 55 -8.87 -3.15 -29.07
N TYR A 56 -9.48 -2.03 -28.72
CA TYR A 56 -10.62 -1.44 -29.44
C TYR A 56 -10.28 -0.14 -30.18
N GLY A 57 -9.04 0.35 -30.08
CA GLY A 57 -8.61 1.61 -30.67
C GLY A 57 -8.83 2.80 -29.74
N HIS A 58 -8.17 3.92 -30.06
CA HIS A 58 -8.13 5.12 -29.20
C HIS A 58 -9.48 5.86 -29.10
N GLU A 59 -10.43 5.57 -29.99
CA GLU A 59 -11.75 6.20 -30.05
C GLU A 59 -12.85 5.44 -29.28
N ALA A 60 -12.52 4.31 -28.65
CA ALA A 60 -13.48 3.53 -27.88
C ALA A 60 -13.83 4.19 -26.53
N ASP A 61 -15.13 4.27 -26.19
CA ASP A 61 -15.58 4.75 -24.88
C ASP A 61 -15.29 3.72 -23.78
N CYS A 62 -14.10 3.81 -23.20
CA CYS A 62 -13.64 2.91 -22.14
C CYS A 62 -13.93 3.51 -20.75
N SER A 63 -15.17 3.38 -20.29
CA SER A 63 -15.54 3.68 -18.90
C SER A 63 -15.11 2.55 -17.96
N THR A 64 -14.45 2.89 -16.84
CA THR A 64 -14.05 1.91 -15.82
C THR A 64 -14.34 2.48 -14.44
N SER A 65 -15.08 1.70 -13.63
CA SER A 65 -15.44 2.08 -12.26
C SER A 65 -14.31 1.80 -11.27
N SER A 66 -13.80 2.85 -10.62
CA SER A 66 -12.75 2.76 -9.59
C SER A 66 -13.23 2.08 -8.31
N TYR A 67 -14.54 2.15 -8.01
CA TYR A 67 -15.13 1.63 -6.77
C TYR A 67 -14.93 0.11 -6.61
N GLN A 68 -15.05 -0.63 -7.71
CA GLN A 68 -14.87 -2.09 -7.69
C GLN A 68 -13.43 -2.47 -7.30
N PHE A 69 -12.43 -1.74 -7.80
CA PHE A 69 -11.04 -1.99 -7.44
C PHE A 69 -10.74 -1.60 -5.99
N MET A 70 -11.28 -0.48 -5.51
CA MET A 70 -11.13 -0.07 -4.11
C MET A 70 -11.72 -1.12 -3.15
N ALA A 71 -12.89 -1.68 -3.47
CA ALA A 71 -13.50 -2.74 -2.68
C ALA A 71 -12.63 -4.00 -2.63
N ILE A 72 -12.06 -4.43 -3.77
CA ILE A 72 -11.17 -5.59 -3.84
C ILE A 72 -9.90 -5.38 -2.99
N PHE A 73 -9.28 -4.20 -3.07
CA PHE A 73 -8.13 -3.86 -2.23
C PHE A 73 -8.47 -3.82 -0.74
N GLY A 74 -9.65 -3.33 -0.38
CA GLY A 74 -10.12 -3.36 1.01
C GLY A 74 -10.31 -4.79 1.54
N ILE A 75 -10.90 -5.67 0.73
CA ILE A 75 -11.08 -7.09 1.11
C ILE A 75 -9.73 -7.78 1.29
N SER A 76 -8.77 -7.56 0.38
CA SER A 76 -7.45 -8.17 0.49
C SER A 76 -6.70 -7.70 1.75
N GLN A 77 -6.85 -6.43 2.15
CA GLN A 77 -6.30 -5.92 3.41
C GLN A 77 -6.90 -6.58 4.64
N ILE A 78 -8.22 -6.81 4.65
CA ILE A 78 -8.89 -7.55 5.74
C ILE A 78 -8.34 -8.97 5.82
N VAL A 79 -8.22 -9.66 4.69
CA VAL A 79 -7.66 -11.02 4.64
C VAL A 79 -6.21 -11.04 5.14
N LEU A 80 -5.38 -10.09 4.70
CA LEU A 80 -3.99 -9.95 5.14
C LEU A 80 -3.87 -9.67 6.65
N SER A 81 -4.76 -8.84 7.21
CA SER A 81 -4.82 -8.55 8.64
C SER A 81 -5.15 -9.78 9.49
N GLN A 82 -5.83 -10.78 8.92
CA GLN A 82 -6.21 -12.01 9.62
C GLN A 82 -5.10 -13.07 9.65
N ILE A 83 -3.97 -12.88 8.97
CA ILE A 83 -2.89 -13.89 8.90
C ILE A 83 -2.01 -13.81 10.16
N PRO A 84 -2.04 -14.81 11.08
CA PRO A 84 -1.27 -14.78 12.31
C PRO A 84 0.11 -15.46 12.19
N ASN A 85 0.55 -15.80 10.97
CA ASN A 85 1.73 -16.65 10.75
C ASN A 85 2.98 -15.84 10.36
N PHE A 86 3.86 -15.63 11.33
CA PHE A 86 5.14 -14.91 11.20
C PHE A 86 6.06 -15.44 10.09
N HIS A 87 5.97 -16.73 9.73
CA HIS A 87 6.76 -17.32 8.65
C HIS A 87 6.37 -16.79 7.25
N LYS A 88 5.14 -16.30 7.06
CA LYS A 88 4.69 -15.72 5.78
C LYS A 88 5.12 -14.26 5.59
N LEU A 89 5.58 -13.59 6.65
CA LEU A 89 5.95 -12.17 6.61
C LEU A 89 7.38 -11.95 6.09
N SER A 90 8.31 -12.90 6.24
CA SER A 90 9.68 -12.77 5.72
C SER A 90 9.72 -12.58 4.21
N TRP A 91 8.80 -13.19 3.47
CA TRP A 91 8.67 -13.00 2.03
C TRP A 91 8.26 -11.56 1.65
N LEU A 92 7.48 -10.89 2.49
CA LEU A 92 7.10 -9.49 2.28
C LEU A 92 8.31 -8.57 2.37
N SER A 93 9.27 -8.87 3.26
CA SER A 93 10.53 -8.11 3.37
C SER A 93 11.36 -8.21 2.09
N ILE A 94 11.42 -9.41 1.49
CA ILE A 94 12.12 -9.64 0.20
C ILE A 94 11.46 -8.80 -0.91
N ILE A 95 10.12 -8.81 -1.01
CA ILE A 95 9.40 -7.97 -1.98
C ILE A 95 9.68 -6.48 -1.73
N ALA A 96 9.64 -6.04 -0.47
CA ALA A 96 9.89 -4.64 -0.12
C ALA A 96 11.31 -4.19 -0.53
N ALA A 97 12.32 -5.04 -0.33
CA ALA A 97 13.68 -4.77 -0.77
C ALA A 97 13.78 -4.63 -2.30
N ILE A 98 13.13 -5.52 -3.05
CA ILE A 98 13.06 -5.46 -4.52
C ILE A 98 12.40 -4.15 -4.98
N MET A 99 11.25 -3.80 -4.40
CA MET A 99 10.54 -2.57 -4.74
C MET A 99 11.36 -1.33 -4.41
N SER A 100 12.09 -1.31 -3.29
CA SER A 100 12.96 -0.21 -2.90
C SER A 100 14.07 0.03 -3.94
N PHE A 101 14.73 -1.04 -4.40
CA PHE A 101 15.73 -0.94 -5.46
C PHE A 101 15.11 -0.48 -6.79
N GLY A 102 13.90 -0.96 -7.11
CA GLY A 102 13.13 -0.50 -8.27
C GLY A 102 12.83 1.00 -8.24
N TYR A 103 12.25 1.51 -7.15
CA TYR A 103 11.96 2.94 -7.03
C TYR A 103 13.21 3.81 -7.01
N ALA A 104 14.28 3.37 -6.35
CA ALA A 104 15.56 4.08 -6.34
C ALA A 104 16.15 4.19 -7.75
N SER A 105 16.18 3.09 -8.51
CA SER A 105 16.69 3.07 -9.89
C SER A 105 15.87 3.97 -10.83
N ILE A 106 14.53 3.98 -10.71
CA ILE A 106 13.66 4.91 -11.45
C ILE A 106 14.01 6.36 -11.10
N GLY A 107 14.18 6.67 -9.82
CA GLY A 107 14.56 8.01 -9.35
C GLY A 107 15.90 8.46 -9.94
N ILE A 108 16.92 7.60 -9.87
CA ILE A 108 18.25 7.87 -10.44
C ILE A 108 18.15 8.09 -11.96
N GLY A 109 17.43 7.22 -12.68
CA GLY A 109 17.25 7.34 -14.12
C GLY A 109 16.56 8.65 -14.53
N LEU A 110 15.49 9.03 -13.82
CA LEU A 110 14.80 10.31 -14.05
C LEU A 110 15.66 11.52 -13.72
N SER A 111 16.50 11.45 -12.68
CA SER A 111 17.43 12.53 -12.32
C SER A 111 18.53 12.72 -13.36
N ILE A 112 19.14 11.63 -13.85
CA ILE A 112 20.19 11.70 -14.88
C ILE A 112 19.60 12.23 -16.21
N ALA A 113 18.42 11.77 -16.60
CA ALA A 113 17.73 12.22 -17.82
C ALA A 113 17.32 13.70 -17.80
N LYS A 114 17.30 14.35 -16.62
CA LYS A 114 17.04 15.78 -16.47
C LYS A 114 18.31 16.64 -16.52
N ILE A 115 19.48 16.05 -16.31
CA ILE A 115 20.77 16.74 -16.25
C ILE A 115 21.48 16.71 -17.62
N ILE A 116 21.21 15.69 -18.42
CA ILE A 116 21.55 15.62 -19.85
C ILE A 116 20.53 16.43 -20.65
#